data_AF-A0A1Q7GUW4-F1
#
_entry.id   AF-A0A1Q7GUW4-F1
#
_cell.length_a   1.000
_cell.length_b   1.000
_cell.length_c   1.000
_cell.angle_alpha   90.00
_cell.angle_beta   90.00
_cell.angle_gamma   90.00
#
_symmetry.space_group_name_H-M   'P 1'
#
loop_
_entity.id
_entity.type
_entity.pdbx_description
1 polymer ?
#
loop_
_entity_poly.entity_id
_entity_poly.type
_entity_poly.pdbx_seq_one_letter_code
_entity_poly.pdbx_strand_id
1 'polypeptide(L)'
;MSADERDRARRFRVEKDRRRFIAARAALRSIVGERIGVAPADVAFRYGSRGKPELEHASRAVRFNLSHSEDLCVIAVHDDREVGVDVERIRPLVDLDAVRNRCFSVRERAAIVGGDPRGLEAFFYFWTLKEAWLKGSGEGIGDLLTVEVRHDGDGRPSIARVDDPRVGPMPWTMKSWSPAPGFVAALAVRSD
;
A
#
# COMPACT_ATOMS: atom_id res chain seq x y z
N MET A 1 -17.09 -4.01 -15.14
CA MET A 1 -16.79 -2.67 -14.59
C MET A 1 -18.10 -1.91 -14.40
N SER A 2 -18.22 -1.16 -13.31
CA SER A 2 -19.35 -0.27 -13.01
C SER A 2 -19.29 1.05 -13.81
N ALA A 3 -20.32 1.88 -13.72
CA ALA A 3 -20.38 3.15 -14.47
C ALA A 3 -19.32 4.16 -14.02
N ASP A 4 -19.12 4.33 -12.71
CA ASP A 4 -18.08 5.19 -12.13
C ASP A 4 -16.66 4.77 -12.56
N GLU A 5 -16.39 3.46 -12.60
CA GLU A 5 -15.12 2.92 -13.07
C GLU A 5 -14.90 3.20 -14.56
N ARG A 6 -15.94 3.08 -15.39
CA ARG A 6 -15.87 3.43 -16.82
C ARG A 6 -15.58 4.91 -17.01
N ASP A 7 -16.24 5.78 -16.25
CA ASP A 7 -16.01 7.22 -16.33
C ASP A 7 -14.62 7.60 -15.87
N ARG A 8 -14.13 6.98 -14.78
CA ARG A 8 -12.74 7.17 -14.33
C ARG A 8 -11.73 6.68 -15.38
N ALA A 9 -11.99 5.53 -16.03
CA ALA A 9 -11.15 5.04 -17.11
C ALA A 9 -11.07 6.02 -18.28
N ARG A 10 -12.19 6.67 -18.66
CA ARG A 10 -12.21 7.67 -19.74
C ARG A 10 -11.42 8.95 -19.43
N ARG A 11 -11.16 9.26 -18.15
CA ARG A 11 -10.41 10.46 -17.75
C ARG A 11 -8.90 10.32 -17.92
N PHE A 12 -8.37 9.10 -18.11
CA PHE A 12 -6.96 8.91 -18.41
C PHE A 12 -6.63 9.45 -19.80
N ARG A 13 -5.67 10.37 -19.87
CA ARG A 13 -5.17 10.93 -21.14
C ARG A 13 -4.23 9.96 -21.87
N VAL A 14 -3.54 9.11 -21.11
CA VAL A 14 -2.56 8.15 -21.63
C VAL A 14 -3.21 6.77 -21.72
N GLU A 15 -3.18 6.18 -22.92
CA GLU A 15 -3.81 4.88 -23.17
C GLU A 15 -3.22 3.76 -22.31
N LYS A 16 -1.92 3.82 -22.03
CA LYS A 16 -1.25 2.85 -21.16
C LYS A 16 -1.85 2.85 -19.75
N ASP A 17 -2.06 4.03 -19.16
CA ASP A 17 -2.61 4.15 -17.81
C ASP A 17 -4.09 3.78 -17.76
N ARG A 18 -4.85 4.08 -18.83
CA ARG A 18 -6.22 3.61 -18.99
C ARG A 18 -6.30 2.08 -18.96
N ARG A 19 -5.46 1.40 -19.74
CA ARG A 19 -5.41 -0.07 -19.79
C ARG A 19 -5.00 -0.68 -18.46
N ARG A 20 -3.96 -0.12 -17.81
CA ARG A 20 -3.51 -0.53 -16.47
C ARG A 20 -4.65 -0.44 -15.45
N PHE A 21 -5.37 0.69 -15.43
CA PHE A 21 -6.52 0.89 -14.55
C PHE A 21 -7.62 -0.15 -14.81
N ILE A 22 -8.01 -0.35 -16.08
CA ILE A 22 -9.04 -1.33 -16.44
C ILE A 22 -8.64 -2.75 -16.00
N ALA A 23 -7.41 -3.17 -16.29
CA ALA A 23 -6.90 -4.49 -15.92
C ALA A 23 -6.89 -4.69 -14.41
N ALA A 24 -6.37 -3.71 -13.65
CA ALA A 24 -6.33 -3.75 -12.21
C ALA A 24 -7.74 -3.83 -11.58
N ARG A 25 -8.71 -3.08 -12.13
CA ARG A 25 -10.11 -3.13 -11.67
C ARG A 25 -10.79 -4.46 -12.02
N ALA A 26 -10.54 -4.99 -13.22
CA ALA A 26 -11.08 -6.29 -13.61
C ALA A 26 -10.54 -7.41 -12.70
N ALA A 27 -9.24 -7.40 -12.41
CA ALA A 27 -8.61 -8.34 -11.49
C ALA A 27 -9.19 -8.23 -10.07
N LEU A 28 -9.30 -7.00 -9.54
CA LEU A 28 -9.88 -6.76 -8.22
C LEU A 28 -11.31 -7.30 -8.10
N ARG A 29 -12.17 -7.00 -9.08
CA ARG A 29 -13.56 -7.50 -9.09
C ARG A 29 -13.60 -9.02 -9.19
N SER A 30 -12.69 -9.64 -9.92
CA SER A 30 -12.63 -11.10 -10.05
C SER A 30 -12.25 -11.76 -8.73
N ILE A 31 -11.17 -11.29 -8.10
CA ILE A 31 -10.68 -11.83 -6.82
C ILE A 31 -11.71 -11.61 -5.71
N VAL A 32 -12.25 -10.40 -5.58
CA VAL A 32 -13.23 -10.09 -4.54
C VAL A 32 -14.55 -10.82 -4.80
N GLY A 33 -15.00 -10.88 -6.05
CA GLY A 33 -16.22 -11.60 -6.45
C GLY A 33 -16.16 -13.08 -6.09
N GLU A 34 -15.04 -13.73 -6.39
CA GLU A 34 -14.78 -15.13 -5.99
C GLU A 34 -14.89 -15.31 -4.47
N ARG A 35 -14.27 -14.43 -3.69
CA ARG A 35 -14.30 -14.49 -2.21
C ARG A 35 -15.70 -14.30 -1.63
N ILE A 36 -16.52 -13.44 -2.23
CA ILE A 36 -17.88 -13.17 -1.75
C ILE A 36 -18.97 -14.00 -2.46
N GLY A 37 -18.59 -14.84 -3.42
CA GLY A 37 -19.50 -15.74 -4.13
C GLY A 37 -20.44 -15.03 -5.10
N VAL A 38 -20.01 -13.92 -5.72
CA VAL A 38 -20.80 -13.18 -6.73
C VAL A 38 -19.99 -13.01 -8.02
N ALA A 39 -20.66 -12.79 -9.15
CA ALA A 39 -19.96 -12.55 -10.40
C ALA A 39 -19.17 -11.22 -10.33
N PRO A 40 -18.04 -11.08 -11.03
CA PRO A 40 -17.24 -9.85 -11.02
C PRO A 40 -18.02 -8.60 -11.45
N ALA A 41 -19.05 -8.77 -12.29
CA ALA A 41 -19.93 -7.68 -12.70
C ALA A 41 -20.74 -7.12 -11.52
N ASP A 42 -21.14 -7.98 -10.59
CA ASP A 42 -22.07 -7.68 -9.49
C ASP A 42 -21.38 -7.19 -8.22
N VAL A 43 -20.04 -7.16 -8.19
CA VAL A 43 -19.28 -6.62 -7.05
C VAL A 43 -19.52 -5.12 -6.90
N ALA A 44 -20.26 -4.71 -5.87
CA ALA A 44 -20.53 -3.31 -5.59
C ALA A 44 -19.46 -2.71 -4.67
N PHE A 45 -18.82 -1.63 -5.14
CA PHE A 45 -17.84 -0.88 -4.35
C PHE A 45 -18.39 0.49 -3.97
N ARG A 46 -18.17 0.90 -2.73
CA ARG A 46 -18.34 2.27 -2.26
C ARG A 46 -16.98 2.93 -2.01
N TYR A 47 -16.92 4.25 -2.05
CA TYR A 47 -15.70 5.02 -1.82
C TYR A 47 -15.91 5.98 -0.66
N GLY A 48 -15.05 5.88 0.35
CA GLY A 48 -15.00 6.85 1.44
C GLY A 48 -14.35 8.18 1.03
N SER A 49 -14.28 9.12 1.96
CA SER A 49 -13.67 10.45 1.77
C SER A 49 -12.21 10.42 1.29
N ARG A 50 -11.50 9.31 1.57
CA ARG A 50 -10.09 9.09 1.17
C ARG A 50 -9.93 8.27 -0.11
N GLY A 51 -11.02 7.93 -0.80
CA GLY A 51 -10.99 7.27 -2.11
C GLY A 51 -10.59 5.78 -2.09
N LYS A 52 -10.36 5.17 -0.92
CA LYS A 52 -10.21 3.71 -0.77
C LYS A 52 -11.53 3.02 -1.12
N PRO A 53 -11.55 2.09 -2.10
CA PRO A 53 -12.74 1.30 -2.38
C PRO A 53 -13.00 0.29 -1.25
N GLU A 54 -14.26 0.16 -0.86
CA GLU A 54 -14.75 -0.80 0.12
C GLU A 54 -15.96 -1.54 -0.45
N LEU A 55 -16.26 -2.74 0.06
CA LEU A 55 -17.50 -3.43 -0.31
C LEU A 55 -18.72 -2.61 0.17
N GLU A 56 -19.70 -2.43 -0.71
CA GLU A 56 -20.95 -1.75 -0.38
C GLU A 56 -21.83 -2.61 0.54
N HIS A 57 -21.92 -3.92 0.25
CA HIS A 57 -22.66 -4.87 1.05
C HIS A 57 -21.73 -5.64 1.99
N ALA A 58 -21.77 -5.25 3.27
CA ALA A 58 -20.90 -5.77 4.33
C ALA A 58 -21.34 -7.13 4.93
N SER A 59 -22.22 -7.88 4.25
CA SER A 59 -22.69 -9.19 4.76
C SER A 59 -21.56 -10.22 4.88
N ARG A 60 -20.40 -9.95 4.27
CA ARG A 60 -19.13 -10.67 4.48
C ARG A 60 -18.04 -9.69 4.89
N ALA A 61 -17.20 -10.09 5.83
CA ALA A 61 -16.18 -9.23 6.45
C ALA A 61 -14.93 -8.98 5.58
N VAL A 62 -14.97 -9.34 4.29
CA VAL A 62 -13.82 -9.27 3.38
C VAL A 62 -13.28 -7.84 3.30
N ARG A 63 -12.00 -7.70 3.64
CA ARG A 63 -11.21 -6.48 3.49
C ARG A 63 -10.23 -6.66 2.34
N PHE A 64 -9.99 -5.59 1.60
CA PHE A 64 -9.03 -5.62 0.52
C PHE A 64 -8.33 -4.28 0.36
N ASN A 65 -7.17 -4.31 -0.27
CA ASN A 65 -6.45 -3.15 -0.71
C ASN A 65 -5.71 -3.43 -2.01
N LEU A 66 -5.49 -2.40 -2.79
CA LEU A 66 -4.83 -2.47 -4.09
C LEU A 66 -3.79 -1.36 -4.17
N SER A 67 -2.62 -1.70 -4.68
CA SER A 67 -1.61 -0.72 -5.09
C SER A 67 -1.06 -1.08 -6.47
N HIS A 68 -0.61 -0.07 -7.20
CA HIS A 68 0.00 -0.26 -8.50
C HIS A 68 1.18 0.69 -8.67
N SER A 69 2.22 0.23 -9.33
CA SER A 69 3.34 1.05 -9.76
C SER A 69 3.81 0.54 -11.11
N GLU A 70 3.88 1.46 -12.07
CA GLU A 70 4.10 1.14 -13.48
C GLU A 70 3.18 0.03 -14.00
N ASP A 71 3.75 -1.07 -14.50
CA ASP A 71 3.04 -2.19 -15.11
C ASP A 71 2.66 -3.28 -14.08
N LEU A 72 2.91 -3.05 -12.79
CA LEU A 72 2.63 -4.01 -11.73
C LEU A 72 1.47 -3.53 -10.85
N CYS A 73 0.56 -4.45 -10.54
CA CYS A 73 -0.53 -4.27 -9.59
C CYS A 73 -0.47 -5.38 -8.54
N VAL A 74 -0.61 -5.02 -7.27
CA VAL A 74 -0.72 -5.96 -6.16
C VAL A 74 -2.06 -5.75 -5.47
N ILE A 75 -2.76 -6.85 -5.20
CA ILE A 75 -4.05 -6.87 -4.52
C ILE A 75 -3.91 -7.74 -3.28
N ALA A 76 -4.21 -7.18 -2.12
CA ALA A 76 -4.26 -7.90 -0.87
C ALA A 76 -5.73 -8.06 -0.44
N VAL A 77 -6.07 -9.25 0.06
CA VAL A 77 -7.41 -9.60 0.52
C VAL A 77 -7.31 -10.38 1.82
N HIS A 78 -8.16 -10.03 2.78
CA HIS A 78 -8.30 -10.72 4.06
C HIS A 78 -9.79 -10.91 4.36
N ASP A 79 -10.15 -11.96 5.10
CA ASP A 79 -11.56 -12.29 5.30
C ASP A 79 -12.26 -11.42 6.37
N ASP A 80 -11.49 -10.82 7.29
CA ASP A 80 -12.01 -10.07 8.43
C ASP A 80 -11.09 -8.96 9.00
N ARG A 81 -9.82 -8.88 8.60
CA ARG A 81 -8.84 -7.93 9.16
C ARG A 81 -8.53 -6.81 8.19
N GLU A 82 -8.31 -5.61 8.73
CA GLU A 82 -7.84 -4.50 7.91
C GLU A 82 -6.51 -4.85 7.25
N VAL A 83 -6.44 -4.61 5.95
CA VAL A 83 -5.29 -4.93 5.12
C VAL A 83 -4.94 -3.73 4.27
N GLY A 84 -3.64 -3.49 4.12
CA GLY A 84 -3.07 -2.50 3.24
C GLY A 84 -1.88 -3.07 2.50
N VAL A 85 -1.73 -2.68 1.24
CA VAL A 85 -0.62 -3.12 0.39
C VAL A 85 -0.06 -1.94 -0.36
N ASP A 86 1.24 -1.93 -0.53
CA ASP A 86 1.90 -0.98 -1.40
C ASP A 86 2.95 -1.65 -2.29
N VAL A 87 3.18 -1.08 -3.47
CA VAL A 87 4.18 -1.57 -4.42
C VAL A 87 4.77 -0.39 -5.16
N GLU A 88 6.09 -0.37 -5.29
CA GLU A 88 6.80 0.70 -6.00
C GLU A 88 7.92 0.16 -6.89
N ARG A 89 8.05 0.77 -8.07
CA ARG A 89 9.24 0.61 -8.92
C ARG A 89 10.39 1.37 -8.29
N ILE A 90 11.48 0.67 -8.00
CA ILE A 90 12.74 1.30 -7.60
C ILE A 90 13.29 2.08 -8.79
N ARG A 91 13.33 3.40 -8.65
CA ARG A 91 13.77 4.33 -9.70
C ARG A 91 14.44 5.56 -9.07
N PRO A 92 15.33 6.25 -9.79
CA PRO A 92 15.91 7.49 -9.30
C PRO A 92 14.84 8.51 -8.90
N LEU A 93 15.10 9.23 -7.80
CA LEU A 93 14.29 10.34 -7.33
C LEU A 93 15.05 11.65 -7.54
N VAL A 94 14.36 12.67 -8.04
CA VAL A 94 14.96 13.98 -8.35
C VAL A 94 15.46 14.70 -7.09
N ASP A 95 14.76 14.52 -5.96
CA ASP A 95 15.12 15.12 -4.67
C ASP A 95 14.90 14.12 -3.53
N LEU A 96 15.74 13.09 -3.51
CA LEU A 96 15.68 12.05 -2.47
C LEU A 96 15.82 12.65 -1.07
N ASP A 97 16.68 13.64 -0.88
CA ASP A 97 16.94 14.23 0.43
C ASP A 97 15.74 15.01 0.97
N ALA A 98 15.07 15.84 0.16
CA ALA A 98 13.90 16.57 0.60
C ALA A 98 12.74 15.62 0.96
N VAL A 99 12.49 14.61 0.13
CA VAL A 99 11.43 13.62 0.42
C VAL A 99 11.81 12.83 1.68
N ARG A 100 13.06 12.41 1.79
CA ARG A 100 13.54 11.64 2.93
C ARG A 100 13.35 12.41 4.25
N ASN A 101 13.66 13.70 4.25
CA ASN A 101 13.56 14.56 5.43
C ASN A 101 12.10 14.83 5.87
N ARG A 102 11.13 14.71 4.96
CA ARG A 102 9.71 14.95 5.26
C ARG A 102 8.94 13.68 5.65
N CYS A 103 9.47 12.50 5.32
CA CYS A 103 8.71 11.25 5.42
C CYS A 103 9.32 10.21 6.38
N PHE A 104 10.58 10.38 6.80
CA PHE A 104 11.28 9.35 7.57
C PHE A 104 11.91 9.87 8.85
N SER A 105 11.90 9.04 9.89
CA SER A 105 12.52 9.30 11.19
C SER A 105 14.05 9.37 11.06
N VAL A 106 14.73 9.97 12.04
CA VAL A 106 16.21 10.06 12.06
C VAL A 106 16.86 8.69 11.84
N ARG A 107 16.29 7.63 12.42
CA ARG A 107 16.82 6.25 12.33
C ARG A 107 16.69 5.69 10.92
N GLU A 108 15.52 5.85 10.30
CA GLU A 108 15.27 5.42 8.93
C GLU A 108 16.16 6.18 7.94
N ARG A 109 16.33 7.50 8.14
CA ARG A 109 17.17 8.33 7.27
C ARG A 109 18.63 7.88 7.25
N ALA A 110 19.13 7.31 8.35
CA ALA A 110 20.50 6.79 8.42
C ALA A 110 20.76 5.63 7.44
N ALA A 111 19.73 4.85 7.09
CA ALA A 111 19.82 3.78 6.10
C ALA A 111 19.62 4.25 4.65
N ILE A 112 19.02 5.42 4.45
CA ILE A 112 18.72 5.97 3.13
C ILE A 112 19.84 6.94 2.71
N VAL A 113 20.95 6.42 2.18
CA VAL A 113 22.10 7.25 1.77
C VAL A 113 21.97 7.68 0.30
N GLY A 114 21.98 8.99 0.03
CA GLY A 114 21.90 9.52 -1.34
C GLY A 114 23.09 9.11 -2.21
N GLY A 115 22.83 8.81 -3.48
CA GLY A 115 23.84 8.36 -4.45
C GLY A 115 24.25 6.89 -4.33
N ASP A 116 23.88 6.18 -3.25
CA ASP A 116 24.05 4.73 -3.11
C ASP A 116 22.78 4.00 -3.62
N PRO A 117 22.87 3.07 -4.59
CA PRO A 117 21.76 2.22 -4.99
C PRO A 117 21.05 1.53 -3.80
N ARG A 118 21.79 1.12 -2.77
CA ARG A 118 21.21 0.51 -1.56
C ARG A 118 20.44 1.53 -0.72
N GLY A 119 20.86 2.79 -0.74
CA GLY A 119 20.10 3.87 -0.10
C GLY A 119 18.76 4.11 -0.79
N LEU A 120 18.73 4.02 -2.12
CA LEU A 120 17.49 4.09 -2.88
C LEU A 120 16.57 2.89 -2.62
N GLU A 121 17.14 1.68 -2.53
CA GLU A 121 16.39 0.48 -2.12
C GLU A 121 15.80 0.64 -0.71
N ALA A 122 16.59 1.14 0.24
CA ALA A 122 16.13 1.43 1.60
C ALA A 122 14.99 2.47 1.62
N PHE A 123 15.06 3.50 0.77
CA PHE A 123 13.96 4.47 0.64
C PHE A 123 12.65 3.78 0.29
N PHE A 124 12.63 2.99 -0.80
CA PHE A 124 11.41 2.35 -1.26
C PHE A 124 10.95 1.24 -0.30
N TYR A 125 11.87 0.58 0.39
CA TYR A 125 11.56 -0.36 1.46
C TYR A 125 10.75 0.31 2.59
N PHE A 126 11.27 1.41 3.15
CA PHE A 126 10.56 2.12 4.24
C PHE A 126 9.28 2.79 3.74
N TRP A 127 9.32 3.37 2.55
CA TRP A 127 8.17 4.02 1.92
C TRP A 127 7.00 3.05 1.79
N THR A 128 7.24 1.90 1.14
CA THR A 128 6.17 0.92 0.89
C THR A 128 5.62 0.36 2.20
N LEU A 129 6.44 0.11 3.22
CA LEU A 129 5.93 -0.32 4.55
C LEU A 129 5.01 0.72 5.17
N LYS A 130 5.42 1.99 5.19
CA LYS A 130 4.61 3.09 5.74
C LYS A 130 3.32 3.28 4.96
N GLU A 131 3.37 3.29 3.64
CA GLU A 131 2.19 3.41 2.78
C GLU A 131 1.24 2.21 2.90
N ALA A 132 1.77 0.99 2.98
CA ALA A 132 0.96 -0.20 3.22
C ALA A 132 0.22 -0.11 4.56
N TRP A 133 0.89 0.34 5.62
CA TRP A 133 0.25 0.59 6.91
C TRP A 133 -0.80 1.69 6.84
N LEU A 134 -0.51 2.86 6.25
CA LEU A 134 -1.48 3.96 6.08
C LEU A 134 -2.72 3.52 5.29
N LYS A 135 -2.52 2.78 4.20
CA LYS A 135 -3.63 2.23 3.39
C LYS A 135 -4.46 1.21 4.17
N GLY A 136 -3.83 0.45 5.06
CA GLY A 136 -4.47 -0.51 5.94
C GLY A 136 -5.28 0.17 7.04
N SER A 137 -4.63 1.03 7.84
CA SER A 137 -5.24 1.75 8.97
C SER A 137 -6.27 2.79 8.53
N GLY A 138 -6.16 3.25 7.28
CA GLY A 138 -6.92 4.38 6.77
C GLY A 138 -6.41 5.71 7.31
N GLU A 139 -5.30 5.75 8.05
CA GLU A 139 -4.69 7.01 8.44
C GLU A 139 -4.18 7.76 7.19
N GLY A 140 -4.27 9.10 7.21
CA GLY A 140 -3.77 9.90 6.10
C GLY A 140 -2.25 10.09 6.18
N ILE A 141 -1.64 10.59 5.11
CA ILE A 141 -0.20 10.93 5.02
C ILE A 141 0.25 11.97 6.07
N GLY A 142 -0.68 12.57 6.82
CA GLY A 142 -0.47 13.71 7.71
C GLY A 142 0.50 13.50 8.88
N ASP A 143 1.10 12.32 9.04
CA ASP A 143 2.03 12.08 10.14
C ASP A 143 3.11 11.00 9.92
N LEU A 144 3.69 10.93 8.73
CA LEU A 144 4.78 9.97 8.43
C LEU A 144 6.02 10.12 9.34
N LEU A 145 6.17 11.25 10.04
CA LEU A 145 7.30 11.52 10.94
C LEU A 145 7.03 11.09 12.40
N THR A 146 5.79 10.89 12.83
CA THR A 146 5.52 10.34 14.18
C THR A 146 5.55 8.83 14.22
N VAL A 147 5.66 8.17 13.07
CA VAL A 147 5.85 6.73 12.97
C VAL A 147 7.16 6.37 12.31
N GLU A 148 7.72 5.23 12.72
CA GLU A 148 8.90 4.64 12.12
C GLU A 148 8.76 3.13 11.98
N VAL A 149 9.46 2.58 11.00
CA VAL A 149 9.66 1.14 10.87
C VAL A 149 10.73 0.69 11.86
N ARG A 150 10.39 -0.32 12.67
CA ARG A 150 11.33 -1.06 13.51
C ARG A 150 11.40 -2.51 13.08
N HIS A 151 12.47 -3.19 13.45
CA HIS A 151 12.66 -4.61 13.18
C HIS A 151 12.79 -5.36 14.49
N ASP A 152 12.17 -6.53 14.59
CA ASP A 152 12.37 -7.45 15.71
C ASP A 152 13.69 -8.23 15.57
N GLY A 153 13.96 -9.13 16.51
CA GLY A 153 15.18 -9.96 16.52
C GLY A 153 15.32 -10.89 15.30
N ASP A 154 14.21 -11.18 14.61
CA ASP A 154 14.18 -11.98 13.39
C ASP A 154 14.22 -11.11 12.12
N GLY A 155 14.34 -9.79 12.27
CA GLY A 155 14.37 -8.84 11.16
C GLY A 155 12.99 -8.56 10.54
N ARG A 156 11.88 -8.89 11.22
CA ARG A 156 10.53 -8.61 10.71
C ARG A 156 10.16 -7.15 10.96
N PRO A 157 9.62 -6.44 9.95
CA PRO A 157 9.24 -5.05 10.13
C PRO A 157 7.97 -4.91 10.98
N SER A 158 7.88 -3.78 11.69
CA SER A 158 6.72 -3.32 12.43
C SER A 158 6.68 -1.79 12.41
N ILE A 159 5.50 -1.19 12.62
CA ILE A 159 5.35 0.27 12.77
C ILE A 159 5.29 0.61 14.26
N ALA A 160 6.07 1.59 14.69
CA ALA A 160 6.04 2.11 16.06
C ALA A 160 5.99 3.63 16.06
N ARG A 161 5.50 4.21 17.16
CA ARG A 161 5.57 5.67 17.36
C ARG A 161 7.00 6.11 17.68
N VAL A 162 7.36 7.26 17.14
CA VAL A 162 8.67 7.92 17.33
C VAL A 162 8.73 8.64 18.68
N ASP A 163 7.62 9.23 19.12
CA ASP A 163 7.53 10.10 20.30
C ASP A 163 7.46 9.36 21.64
N ASP A 164 6.98 8.11 21.66
CA ASP A 164 7.00 7.25 22.85
C ASP A 164 7.61 5.87 22.57
N PRO A 165 8.94 5.70 22.72
CA PRO A 165 9.61 4.42 22.48
C PRO A 165 9.25 3.33 23.48
N ARG A 166 8.56 3.66 24.59
CA ARG A 166 8.07 2.66 25.58
C ARG A 166 6.79 2.00 25.11
N VAL A 167 6.05 2.65 24.20
CA VAL A 167 4.92 2.03 23.51
C VAL A 167 5.50 1.05 22.49
N GLY A 168 5.07 -0.20 22.59
CA GLY A 168 5.43 -1.25 21.63
C GLY A 168 4.97 -0.92 20.20
N PRO A 169 5.33 -1.77 19.23
CA PRO A 169 4.83 -1.60 17.88
C PRO A 169 3.29 -1.62 17.86
N MET A 170 2.72 -0.89 16.90
CA MET A 170 1.30 -0.93 16.61
C MET A 170 0.89 -2.36 16.21
N PRO A 171 -0.37 -2.77 16.45
CA PRO A 171 -0.83 -4.15 16.23
C PRO A 171 -1.01 -4.44 14.74
N TRP A 172 0.11 -4.55 14.01
CA TRP A 172 0.16 -4.82 12.58
C TRP A 172 1.26 -5.84 12.30
N THR A 173 0.89 -6.91 11.61
CA THR A 173 1.87 -7.81 11.00
C THR A 173 2.26 -7.25 9.64
N MET A 174 3.57 -7.10 9.41
CA MET A 174 4.08 -6.51 8.18
C MET A 174 5.09 -7.41 7.48
N LYS A 175 5.11 -7.32 6.16
CA LYS A 175 6.06 -8.03 5.31
C LYS A 175 6.45 -7.16 4.13
N SER A 176 7.73 -7.18 3.77
CA SER A 176 8.21 -6.66 2.49
C SER A 176 8.73 -7.80 1.61
N TRP A 177 8.61 -7.65 0.29
CA TRP A 177 9.18 -8.59 -0.68
C TRP A 177 9.41 -7.89 -2.03
N SER A 178 10.16 -8.55 -2.92
CA SER A 178 10.29 -8.13 -4.32
C SER A 178 9.31 -8.93 -5.19
N PRO A 179 8.18 -8.35 -5.63
CA PRO A 179 7.19 -9.06 -6.44
C PRO A 179 7.66 -9.29 -7.88
N ALA A 180 8.61 -8.48 -8.35
CA ALA A 180 9.20 -8.55 -9.69
C ALA A 180 10.54 -7.80 -9.68
N PRO A 181 11.45 -8.07 -10.64
CA PRO A 181 12.74 -7.39 -10.71
C PRO A 181 12.61 -5.86 -10.69
N GLY A 182 13.28 -5.24 -9.74
CA GLY A 182 13.29 -3.79 -9.59
C GLY A 182 12.03 -3.19 -8.96
N PHE A 183 11.17 -4.01 -8.38
CA PHE A 183 10.04 -3.59 -7.56
C PHE A 183 10.24 -4.04 -6.11
N VAL A 184 9.70 -3.25 -5.19
CA VAL A 184 9.49 -3.63 -3.80
C VAL A 184 8.02 -3.45 -3.46
N ALA A 185 7.49 -4.38 -2.69
CA ALA A 185 6.14 -4.31 -2.16
C ALA A 185 6.16 -4.52 -0.65
N ALA A 186 5.10 -4.03 -0.01
CA ALA A 186 4.86 -4.24 1.40
C ALA A 186 3.38 -4.56 1.64
N LEU A 187 3.15 -5.39 2.64
CA LEU A 187 1.83 -5.79 3.14
C LEU A 187 1.77 -5.43 4.62
N ALA A 188 0.65 -4.87 5.04
CA ALA A 188 0.30 -4.66 6.43
C ALA A 188 -1.07 -5.29 6.70
N VAL A 189 -1.16 -6.15 7.70
CA VAL A 189 -2.40 -6.78 8.17
C VAL A 189 -2.58 -6.46 9.64
N ARG A 190 -3.74 -5.96 10.04
CA ARG A 190 -4.02 -5.67 11.46
C ARG A 190 -3.98 -6.97 12.26
N SER A 191 -3.21 -6.99 13.34
CA SER A 191 -3.14 -8.11 14.28
C SER A 191 -4.40 -8.18 15.15
N ASP A 192 -4.60 -9.31 15.82
CA ASP A 192 -5.67 -9.51 16.81
C ASP A 192 -5.45 -8.69 18.08
#